data_AF-A0A958D408-F1
#
_entry.id   AF-A0A958D408-F1
#
_cell.length_a   1.000
_cell.length_b   1.000
_cell.length_c   1.000
_cell.angle_alpha   90.00
_cell.angle_beta   90.00
_cell.angle_gamma   90.00
#
_symmetry.space_group_name_H-M   'P 1'
#
loop_
_entity.id
_entity.type
_entity.pdbx_description
1 polymer ?
#
loop_
_entity_poly.entity_id
_entity_poly.type
_entity_poly.pdbx_seq_one_letter_code
_entity_poly.pdbx_strand_id
1 'polypeptide(L)'
;MTDTLQFDAEVVKVQTLVDNGIRLTLDLPETAITEAAVLMELKRQGIAIRVTVEKATCKTGENRDNGEVSKRAKRQSKRTPAKE
;
A
#
# COMPACT_ATOMS: atom_id res chain seq x y z
N MET A 1 28.53 6.06 -5.98
CA MET A 1 27.60 4.93 -5.80
C MET A 1 26.36 5.52 -5.17
N THR A 2 25.25 5.57 -5.89
CA THR A 2 23.98 6.01 -5.33
C THR A 2 23.42 4.82 -4.57
N ASP A 3 23.67 4.76 -3.25
CA ASP A 3 23.26 3.68 -2.33
C ASP A 3 21.73 3.59 -2.12
N THR A 4 20.94 4.23 -2.98
CA THR A 4 19.50 4.38 -2.81
C THR A 4 18.80 4.05 -4.11
N LEU A 5 17.95 3.02 -4.05
CA LEU A 5 17.06 2.62 -5.13
C LEU A 5 15.74 3.38 -4.98
N GLN A 6 15.36 4.17 -5.98
CA GLN A 6 14.10 4.90 -6.01
C GLN A 6 13.29 4.47 -7.22
N PHE A 7 12.02 4.13 -7.00
CA PHE A 7 11.08 3.75 -8.04
C PHE A 7 9.66 4.11 -7.61
N ASP A 8 8.82 4.40 -8.59
CA ASP A 8 7.38 4.56 -8.37
C ASP A 8 6.72 3.18 -8.29
N ALA A 9 5.77 3.03 -7.36
CA ALA A 9 5.01 1.80 -7.22
C ALA A 9 3.59 2.08 -6.68
N GLU A 10 2.63 1.27 -7.10
CA GLU A 10 1.25 1.29 -6.59
C GLU A 10 1.05 0.22 -5.51
N VAL A 11 0.36 0.58 -4.42
CA VAL A 11 0.03 -0.38 -3.36
C VAL A 11 -1.21 -1.19 -3.76
N VAL A 12 -1.00 -2.42 -4.19
CA VAL A 12 -2.08 -3.33 -4.58
C VAL A 12 -2.79 -3.91 -3.37
N LYS A 13 -2.01 -4.34 -2.37
CA LYS A 13 -2.54 -5.06 -1.23
C LYS A 13 -1.69 -4.84 0.01
N VAL A 14 -2.37 -4.59 1.13
CA VAL A 14 -1.81 -4.63 2.47
C VAL A 14 -2.54 -5.71 3.25
N GLN A 15 -1.81 -6.73 3.70
CA GLN A 15 -2.36 -7.87 4.41
C GLN A 15 -1.65 -8.06 5.74
N THR A 16 -2.40 -8.00 6.84
CA THR A 16 -1.92 -8.42 8.16
C THR A 16 -1.86 -9.95 8.24
N LEU A 17 -0.77 -10.46 8.77
CA LEU A 17 -0.52 -11.88 8.99
C LEU A 17 -0.78 -12.24 10.47
N VAL A 18 -1.00 -13.53 10.74
CA VAL A 18 -1.35 -14.03 12.08
C VAL A 18 -0.21 -13.84 13.09
N ASP A 19 1.02 -13.77 12.60
CA ASP A 19 2.26 -13.55 13.35
C ASP A 19 2.54 -12.07 13.65
N ASN A 20 1.53 -11.19 13.55
CA ASN A 20 1.66 -9.73 13.59
C ASN A 20 2.54 -9.15 12.46
N GLY A 21 2.84 -9.94 11.43
CA GLY A 21 3.52 -9.46 10.23
C GLY A 21 2.59 -8.65 9.32
N ILE A 22 3.18 -7.89 8.40
CA ILE A 22 2.47 -7.21 7.32
C ILE A 22 3.09 -7.64 6.00
N ARG A 23 2.25 -8.13 5.09
CA ARG A 23 2.61 -8.40 3.70
C ARG A 23 2.11 -7.26 2.82
N LEU A 24 3.05 -6.63 2.12
CA LEU A 24 2.79 -5.60 1.12
C LEU A 24 2.97 -6.19 -0.27
N THR A 25 2.04 -5.90 -1.17
CA THR A 25 2.15 -6.20 -2.60
C THR A 25 2.13 -4.88 -3.35
N LEU A 26 3.20 -4.65 -4.12
CA LEU A 26 3.43 -3.42 -4.87
C LEU A 26 3.51 -3.76 -6.36
N ASP A 27 2.82 -2.99 -7.18
CA ASP A 27 2.94 -3.05 -8.63
C ASP A 27 3.93 -1.97 -9.08
N LEU A 28 4.94 -2.40 -9.82
CA LEU A 28 5.95 -1.54 -10.41
C LEU A 28 5.63 -1.36 -11.90
N PRO A 29 5.97 -0.21 -12.50
CA PRO A 29 5.85 -0.03 -13.94
C PRO A 29 6.75 -1.01 -14.69
N GLU A 30 6.36 -1.41 -15.91
CA GLU A 30 7.14 -2.35 -16.74
C GLU A 30 8.55 -1.82 -17.07
N THR A 31 8.78 -0.51 -16.95
CA THR A 31 10.09 0.12 -17.14
C THR A 31 11.06 -0.14 -15.98
N ALA A 32 10.57 -0.54 -14.80
CA ALA A 32 11.38 -0.72 -13.59
C ALA A 32 12.01 -2.13 -13.50
N ILE A 33 12.54 -2.63 -14.62
CA ILE A 33 13.09 -4.00 -14.75
C ILE A 33 14.32 -4.17 -13.84
N THR A 34 15.20 -3.17 -13.84
CA THR A 34 16.46 -3.20 -13.09
C THR A 34 16.19 -3.18 -11.58
N GLU A 35 15.25 -2.34 -11.15
CA GLU A 35 14.84 -2.17 -9.77
C GLU A 35 14.18 -3.46 -9.25
N ALA A 36 13.29 -4.07 -10.05
CA ALA A 36 12.70 -5.36 -9.75
C ALA A 36 13.77 -6.46 -9.62
N ALA A 37 14.76 -6.49 -10.51
CA ALA A 37 15.87 -7.45 -10.43
C ALA A 37 16.68 -7.30 -9.14
N VAL A 38 16.97 -6.06 -8.72
CA VAL A 38 17.65 -5.77 -7.44
C VAL A 38 16.82 -6.25 -6.25
N LEU A 39 15.50 -5.99 -6.24
CA LEU A 39 14.62 -6.48 -5.18
C LEU A 39 14.56 -8.01 -5.11
N MET A 40 14.58 -8.69 -6.27
CA MET A 40 14.63 -10.15 -6.34
C MET A 40 15.94 -10.71 -5.77
N GLU A 41 17.07 -10.06 -6.06
CA GLU A 41 18.37 -10.42 -5.51
C GLU A 41 18.40 -10.30 -3.98
N LEU A 42 17.96 -9.15 -3.44
CA LEU A 42 17.89 -8.91 -2.00
C LEU A 42 16.98 -9.93 -1.29
N LYS A 43 15.84 -10.24 -1.90
CA LYS A 43 14.94 -11.30 -1.42
C LYS A 43 15.62 -12.66 -1.41
N ARG A 44 16.34 -13.02 -2.48
CA ARG A 44 17.06 -14.30 -2.58
C ARG A 44 18.12 -14.44 -1.49
N GLN A 45 18.79 -13.33 -1.14
CA GLN A 45 19.82 -13.29 -0.11
C GLN A 45 19.25 -13.21 1.32
N GLY A 46 17.94 -12.97 1.49
CA GLY A 46 17.30 -12.81 2.80
C GLY A 46 17.68 -11.50 3.50
N ILE A 47 18.09 -10.47 2.75
CA ILE A 47 18.49 -9.18 3.30
C ILE A 47 17.26 -8.33 3.58
N ALA A 48 17.15 -7.82 4.81
CA ALA A 48 16.10 -6.88 5.18
C ALA A 48 16.37 -5.51 4.56
N ILE A 49 15.33 -4.87 4.04
CA ILE A 49 15.40 -3.54 3.45
C ILE A 49 14.71 -2.51 4.35
N ARG A 50 15.21 -1.27 4.34
CA ARG A 50 14.50 -0.11 4.86
C ARG A 50 13.73 0.53 3.72
N VAL A 51 12.42 0.70 3.89
CA VAL A 51 11.55 1.32 2.88
C VAL A 51 11.17 2.72 3.36
N THR A 52 11.40 3.71 2.50
CA THR A 52 10.90 5.07 2.67
C THR A 52 9.80 5.28 1.63
N VAL A 53 8.65 5.83 2.06
CA VAL A 53 7.49 6.06 1.18
C VAL A 53 7.22 7.56 1.13
N GLU A 54 7.20 8.10 -0.08
CA GLU A 54 6.83 9.49 -0.36
C GLU A 54 5.64 9.50 -1.32
N LYS A 55 4.74 10.47 -1.15
CA LYS A 55 3.61 10.63 -2.07
C LYS A 55 4.13 11.17 -3.39
N ALA A 56 4.11 10.35 -4.43
CA ALA A 56 4.46 10.79 -5.78
C ALA A 56 3.41 11.81 -6.29
N THR A 57 3.86 12.94 -6.81
CA THR A 57 2.99 14.04 -7.30
C THR A 57 2.50 13.83 -8.74
N CYS A 58 2.78 12.68 -9.35
CA CYS A 58 2.52 12.41 -10.76
C CYS A 58 1.05 12.02 -11.02
N LYS A 59 0.26 13.04 -11.39
CA LYS A 59 -0.93 12.99 -12.26
C LYS A 59 -2.03 11.96 -11.92
N THR A 60 -2.66 12.12 -10.76
CA THR A 60 -4.13 11.94 -10.76
C THR A 60 -4.71 13.25 -11.29
N GLY A 61 -5.48 13.18 -12.38
CA GLY A 61 -6.25 14.33 -12.87
C GLY A 61 -6.99 15.02 -11.73
N GLU A 62 -7.07 16.35 -11.84
CA GLU A 62 -7.73 17.31 -10.94
C GLU A 62 -8.54 16.73 -9.78
N ASN A 63 -8.17 17.21 -8.59
CA ASN A 63 -9.09 17.52 -7.50
C ASN A 63 -9.91 16.34 -6.97
N ARG A 64 -9.29 15.51 -6.13
CA ARG A 64 -10.03 14.90 -5.02
C ARG A 64 -9.43 15.41 -3.74
N ASP A 65 -10.22 16.25 -3.09
CA ASP A 65 -10.14 16.66 -1.71
C ASP A 65 -9.36 15.65 -0.86
N ASN A 66 -8.43 16.19 -0.08
CA ASN A 66 -7.74 15.48 0.99
C ASN A 66 -8.82 15.10 2.03
N GLY A 67 -9.54 14.01 1.75
CA GLY A 67 -10.55 13.48 2.62
C GLY A 67 -9.89 12.91 3.86
N GLU A 68 -9.84 13.74 4.90
CA GLU A 68 -9.92 13.32 6.31
C GLU A 68 -10.60 11.94 6.38
N VAL A 69 -9.93 10.95 6.96
CA VAL A 69 -10.47 9.61 7.17
C VAL A 69 -11.74 9.77 8.03
N SER A 70 -12.87 9.97 7.35
CA SER A 70 -14.10 10.37 8.01
C SER A 70 -14.47 9.27 8.99
N LYS A 71 -14.68 9.65 10.25
CA LYS A 71 -15.18 8.76 11.30
C LYS A 71 -16.47 8.13 10.76
N ARG A 72 -16.40 6.86 10.33
CA ARG A 72 -17.54 6.11 9.79
C ARG A 72 -18.73 6.27 10.75
N ALA A 73 -19.80 6.90 10.28
CA ALA A 73 -21.02 7.05 11.06
C ALA A 73 -21.50 5.65 11.49
N LYS A 74 -21.63 5.46 12.79
CA LYS A 74 -22.05 4.20 13.41
C LYS A 74 -23.45 3.85 12.90
N ARG A 75 -23.58 2.81 12.09
CA ARG A 75 -24.88 2.32 11.58
C ARG A 75 -25.77 2.01 12.78
N GLN A 76 -26.85 2.77 12.97
CA GLN A 76 -27.88 2.41 13.94
C GLN A 76 -28.73 1.29 13.33
N SER A 77 -28.58 0.08 13.86
CA SER A 77 -29.51 -1.01 13.53
C SER A 77 -30.87 -0.69 14.13
N LYS A 78 -31.91 -0.61 13.30
CA LYS A 78 -33.29 -0.59 13.78
C LYS A 78 -33.76 -2.04 13.88
N ARG A 79 -34.10 -2.48 15.10
CA ARG A 79 -34.67 -3.80 15.37
C ARG A 79 -36.16 -3.75 15.04
N THR A 80 -36.62 -4.63 14.16
CA THR A 80 -38.06 -4.77 13.86
C THR A 80 -38.73 -5.48 15.04
N PRO A 81 -39.82 -4.94 15.63
CA PRO A 81 -40.56 -5.66 16.66
C PRO A 81 -41.32 -6.83 16.04
N ALA A 82 -41.38 -7.93 16.78
CA ALA A 82 -42.16 -9.11 16.41
C ALA A 82 -43.65 -8.74 16.36
N LYS A 83 -44.35 -9.21 15.33
CA LYS A 83 -45.80 -9.04 15.18
C LYS A 83 -46.50 -10.10 16.02
N GLU A 84 -47.44 -9.66 16.86
CA GLU A 84 -48.32 -10.47 17.71
C GLU A 84 -49.31 -11.29 16.89
#